data_AF-A0A0F9I309-F1
#
_entry.id   AF-A0A0F9I309-F1
#
_cell.length_a   1.000
_cell.length_b   1.000
_cell.length_c   1.000
_cell.angle_alpha   90.00
_cell.angle_beta   90.00
_cell.angle_gamma   90.00
#
_symmetry.space_group_name_H-M   'P 1'
#
loop_
_entity.id
_entity.type
_entity.pdbx_description
1 polymer ?
#
loop_
_entity_poly.entity_id
_entity_poly.type
_entity_poly.pdbx_seq_one_letter_code
_entity_poly.pdbx_strand_id
1 'polypeptide(L)'
;MSNEKQIKEERSMVNDWACAQQLEIFKQRYLDPMEVRYEKAQKILDNKAHRWESLEQKQKAKDKFDEMDGYLSLYRALYGATMDLIHQHESLVNTMANGYSSWYNVASKKGKQMTEMMSMQANEIERIFQTFYDALGPLKLPLQPTKYKQDEN
;
A
#
# COMPACT_ATOMS: atom_id res chain seq x y z
N MET A 1 -32.56 18.47 -4.51
CA MET A 1 -31.68 17.87 -3.49
C MET A 1 -31.67 16.35 -3.64
N SER A 2 -30.99 15.78 -4.64
CA SER A 2 -30.86 14.31 -4.71
C SER A 2 -29.74 13.79 -5.63
N ASN A 3 -28.57 14.43 -5.67
CA ASN A 3 -27.38 13.83 -6.31
C ASN A 3 -26.29 13.43 -5.30
N GLU A 4 -26.28 14.03 -4.10
CA GLU A 4 -25.25 13.73 -3.09
C GLU A 4 -25.51 12.43 -2.32
N LYS A 5 -26.76 11.94 -2.32
CA LYS A 5 -27.10 10.67 -1.66
C LYS A 5 -26.74 9.44 -2.49
N GLN A 6 -26.77 9.51 -3.83
CA GLN A 6 -26.38 8.39 -4.68
C GLN A 6 -24.86 8.17 -4.76
N ILE A 7 -24.05 9.22 -4.57
CA ILE A 7 -22.57 9.12 -4.60
C ILE A 7 -22.03 8.43 -3.32
N LYS A 8 -22.83 8.32 -2.25
CA LYS A 8 -22.41 7.70 -0.99
C LYS A 8 -22.56 6.18 -0.94
N GLU A 9 -23.38 5.58 -1.80
CA GLU A 9 -23.76 4.17 -1.67
C GLU A 9 -22.93 3.19 -2.53
N GLU A 10 -22.02 3.66 -3.39
CA GLU A 10 -21.12 2.80 -4.18
C GLU A 10 -19.66 2.75 -3.67
N ARG A 11 -19.41 3.05 -2.39
CA ARG A 11 -18.11 2.75 -1.74
C ARG A 11 -18.05 1.33 -1.16
N SER A 12 -18.76 0.40 -1.80
CA SER A 12 -18.74 -1.02 -1.47
C SER A 12 -17.61 -1.72 -2.21
N MET A 13 -16.37 -1.51 -1.76
CA MET A 13 -15.29 -2.50 -1.72
C MET A 13 -14.09 -1.83 -1.03
N VAL A 14 -13.67 -2.40 0.09
CA VAL A 14 -12.50 -1.98 0.88
C VAL A 14 -11.22 -2.42 0.15
N ASN A 15 -11.04 -1.92 -1.06
CA ASN A 15 -9.76 -1.98 -1.77
C ASN A 15 -9.22 -0.56 -1.83
N ASP A 16 -7.91 -0.41 -1.67
CA ASP A 16 -7.21 0.87 -1.65
C ASP A 16 -7.17 1.58 -3.02
N TRP A 17 -8.20 1.36 -3.84
CA TRP A 17 -8.33 1.78 -5.23
C TRP A 17 -8.19 3.29 -5.38
N ALA A 18 -8.68 4.08 -4.42
CA ALA A 18 -8.51 5.53 -4.42
C ALA A 18 -7.05 5.94 -4.14
N CYS A 19 -6.37 5.27 -3.20
CA CYS A 19 -4.95 5.53 -2.89
C CYS A 19 -4.07 5.13 -4.08
N ALA A 20 -4.27 3.93 -4.63
CA ALA A 20 -3.58 3.43 -5.82
C ALA A 20 -3.77 4.36 -7.03
N GLN A 21 -4.98 4.89 -7.25
CA GLN A 21 -5.22 5.86 -8.32
C GLN A 21 -4.49 7.17 -8.11
N GLN A 22 -4.52 7.73 -6.90
CA GLN A 22 -3.78 8.97 -6.62
C GLN A 22 -2.27 8.75 -6.75
N LEU A 23 -1.77 7.56 -6.37
CA LEU A 23 -0.38 7.19 -6.54
C LEU A 23 0.02 7.08 -8.02
N GLU A 24 -0.85 6.53 -8.86
CA GLU A 24 -0.64 6.46 -10.30
C GLU A 24 -0.68 7.85 -10.96
N ILE A 25 -1.61 8.72 -10.53
CA ILE A 25 -1.63 10.12 -10.96
C ILE A 25 -0.34 10.84 -10.54
N PHE A 26 0.14 10.59 -9.31
CA PHE A 26 1.42 11.13 -8.84
C PHE A 26 2.58 10.67 -9.73
N LYS A 27 2.64 9.37 -10.04
CA LYS A 27 3.67 8.81 -10.92
C LYS A 27 3.68 9.50 -12.28
N GLN A 28 2.51 9.60 -12.93
CA GLN A 28 2.39 10.19 -14.26
C GLN A 28 2.69 11.69 -14.29
N ARG A 29 2.35 12.42 -13.22
CA ARG A 29 2.53 13.88 -13.17
C ARG A 29 3.90 14.32 -12.71
N TYR A 30 4.54 13.55 -11.83
CA TYR A 30 5.76 13.99 -11.14
C TYR A 30 6.93 13.03 -11.38
N LEU A 31 6.75 11.73 -11.17
CA LEU A 31 7.84 10.76 -11.27
C LEU A 31 8.30 10.56 -12.71
N ASP A 32 7.42 10.11 -13.61
CA ASP A 32 7.77 9.78 -15.00
C ASP A 32 8.36 11.00 -15.74
N PRO A 33 7.79 12.23 -15.63
CA PRO A 33 8.39 13.39 -16.26
C PRO A 33 9.75 13.76 -15.67
N MET A 34 9.98 13.51 -14.36
CA MET A 34 11.27 13.74 -13.73
C MET A 34 12.31 12.74 -14.22
N GLU A 35 11.96 11.46 -14.36
CA GLU A 35 12.85 10.43 -14.92
C GLU A 35 13.30 10.80 -16.34
N VAL A 36 12.38 11.21 -17.19
CA VAL A 36 12.70 11.65 -18.56
C VAL A 36 13.64 12.87 -18.56
N ARG A 37 13.45 13.82 -17.64
CA ARG A 37 14.33 15.00 -17.51
C ARG A 37 15.72 14.61 -17.00
N TYR A 38 15.77 13.74 -15.99
CA TYR A 38 16.99 13.20 -15.43
C TYR A 38 17.82 12.48 -16.49
N GLU A 39 17.22 11.56 -17.25
CA GLU A 39 17.92 10.84 -18.33
C GLU A 39 18.45 11.77 -19.42
N LYS A 40 17.69 12.80 -19.79
CA LYS A 40 18.14 13.81 -20.76
C LYS A 40 19.33 14.60 -20.23
N ALA A 41 19.28 15.04 -18.98
CA ALA A 41 20.37 15.77 -18.34
C ALA A 41 21.63 14.91 -18.20
N GLN A 42 21.47 13.64 -17.80
CA GLN A 42 22.56 12.67 -17.73
C GLN A 42 23.23 12.49 -19.09
N LYS A 43 22.45 12.27 -20.16
CA LYS A 43 22.97 12.15 -21.53
C LYS A 43 23.76 13.37 -21.98
N ILE A 44 23.34 14.58 -21.59
CA ILE A 44 24.07 15.81 -21.92
C ILE A 44 25.40 15.88 -21.16
N LEU A 45 25.41 15.55 -19.87
CA LEU A 45 26.62 15.58 -19.03
C LEU A 45 27.65 14.52 -19.44
N ASP A 46 27.18 13.33 -19.83
CA ASP A 46 28.03 12.21 -20.26
C ASP A 46 28.54 12.38 -21.69
N ASN A 47 27.91 13.23 -22.50
CA ASN A 47 28.30 13.47 -23.88
C ASN A 47 29.59 14.30 -23.97
N LYS A 48 30.71 13.62 -24.23
CA LYS A 48 32.04 14.24 -24.43
C LYS A 48 32.11 15.20 -25.62
N ALA A 49 31.20 15.09 -26.59
CA ALA A 49 31.13 15.98 -27.75
C ALA A 49 30.24 17.22 -27.52
N HIS A 50 29.56 17.30 -26.36
CA HIS A 50 28.75 18.47 -26.03
C HIS A 50 29.65 19.69 -25.81
N ARG A 51 29.36 20.76 -26.55
CA ARG A 51 30.12 22.02 -26.46
C ARG A 51 29.49 22.91 -25.40
N TRP A 52 30.19 23.06 -24.28
CA TRP A 52 29.87 24.04 -23.25
C TRP A 52 30.47 25.40 -23.61
N GLU A 53 29.70 26.47 -23.43
CA GLU A 53 30.13 27.84 -23.68
C GLU A 53 31.11 28.33 -22.61
N SER A 54 30.99 27.80 -21.38
CA SER A 54 31.91 28.10 -20.27
C SER A 54 31.96 26.97 -19.24
N LEU A 55 33.03 26.96 -18.43
CA LEU A 55 33.14 26.07 -17.27
C LEU A 55 32.01 26.30 -16.26
N GLU A 56 31.58 27.56 -16.10
CA GLU A 56 30.48 27.93 -15.21
C GLU A 56 29.14 27.36 -15.68
N GLN A 57 28.88 27.35 -17.00
CA GLN A 57 27.68 26.74 -17.56
C GLN A 57 27.63 25.24 -17.29
N LYS A 58 28.78 24.56 -17.48
CA LYS A 58 28.90 23.12 -17.19
C LYS A 58 28.67 22.83 -15.71
N GLN A 59 29.24 23.65 -14.81
CA GLN A 59 29.05 23.49 -13.38
C GLN A 59 27.58 23.69 -12.98
N LYS A 60 26.92 24.76 -13.46
CA LYS A 60 25.49 25.00 -13.22
C LYS A 60 24.60 23.85 -13.73
N ALA A 61 24.95 23.24 -14.86
CA ALA A 61 24.22 22.09 -15.38
C ALA A 61 24.41 20.85 -14.49
N LYS A 62 25.62 20.64 -13.97
CA LYS A 62 25.90 19.58 -13.00
C LYS A 62 25.15 19.79 -11.69
N ASP A 63 25.18 21.00 -11.13
CA ASP A 63 24.48 21.30 -9.87
C ASP A 63 22.97 21.04 -10.00
N LYS A 64 22.37 21.44 -11.13
CA LYS A 64 20.96 21.13 -11.43
C LYS A 64 20.70 19.65 -11.59
N PHE A 65 21.63 18.91 -12.17
CA PHE A 65 21.51 17.46 -12.30
C PHE A 65 21.55 16.76 -10.94
N ASP A 66 22.49 17.16 -10.09
CA ASP A 66 22.61 16.63 -8.72
C ASP A 66 21.34 16.95 -7.89
N GLU A 67 20.76 18.15 -8.07
CA GLU A 67 19.46 18.50 -7.46
C GLU A 67 18.31 17.61 -7.98
N MET A 68 18.24 17.38 -9.30
CA MET A 68 17.26 16.48 -9.92
C MET A 68 17.41 15.04 -9.43
N ASP A 69 18.63 14.55 -9.25
CA ASP A 69 18.91 13.22 -8.70
C ASP A 69 18.32 13.07 -7.28
N GLY A 70 18.55 14.08 -6.43
CA GLY A 70 18.00 14.13 -5.08
C GLY A 70 16.47 14.07 -5.06
N TYR A 71 15.79 14.88 -5.87
CA TYR A 71 14.32 14.83 -5.97
C TYR A 71 13.80 13.51 -6.55
N LEU A 72 14.48 12.97 -7.57
CA LEU A 72 14.07 11.72 -8.19
C LEU A 72 14.18 10.55 -7.21
N SER A 73 15.27 10.50 -6.44
CA SER A 73 15.46 9.52 -5.36
C SER A 73 14.31 9.59 -4.34
N LEU A 74 13.94 10.81 -3.92
CA LEU A 74 12.84 11.01 -2.98
C LEU A 74 11.48 10.58 -3.56
N TYR A 75 11.18 10.91 -4.82
CA TYR A 75 9.93 10.49 -5.47
C TYR A 75 9.85 8.97 -5.66
N ARG A 76 10.96 8.31 -6.00
CA ARG A 76 11.03 6.85 -6.10
C ARG A 76 10.81 6.19 -4.74
N ALA A 77 11.46 6.69 -3.70
CA ALA A 77 11.30 6.19 -2.34
C ALA A 77 9.85 6.33 -1.85
N LEU A 78 9.23 7.51 -2.06
CA LEU A 78 7.84 7.75 -1.69
C LEU A 78 6.88 6.83 -2.46
N TYR A 79 7.07 6.71 -3.78
CA TYR A 79 6.24 5.86 -4.62
C TYR A 79 6.33 4.39 -4.19
N GLY A 80 7.55 3.88 -4.02
CA GLY A 80 7.79 2.51 -3.58
C GLY A 80 7.18 2.21 -2.21
N ALA A 81 7.43 3.07 -1.21
CA ALA A 81 6.89 2.88 0.14
C ALA A 81 5.36 2.93 0.16
N THR A 82 4.73 3.80 -0.63
CA THR A 82 3.26 3.87 -0.72
C THR A 82 2.69 2.64 -1.42
N MET A 83 3.35 2.16 -2.47
CA MET A 83 2.92 0.95 -3.18
C MET A 83 3.04 -0.30 -2.30
N ASP A 84 4.12 -0.41 -1.52
CA ASP A 84 4.28 -1.49 -0.54
C ASP A 84 3.18 -1.47 0.51
N LEU A 85 2.78 -0.28 0.99
CA LEU A 85 1.69 -0.13 1.94
C LEU A 85 0.34 -0.56 1.35
N ILE A 86 0.05 -0.18 0.10
CA ILE A 86 -1.16 -0.60 -0.62
C ILE A 86 -1.19 -2.13 -0.73
N HIS A 87 -0.10 -2.76 -1.18
CA HIS A 87 -0.02 -4.21 -1.30
C HIS A 87 -0.17 -4.92 0.05
N GLN A 88 0.43 -4.38 1.11
CA GLN A 88 0.26 -4.92 2.47
C GLN A 88 -1.20 -4.83 2.91
N HIS A 89 -1.86 -3.70 2.69
CA HIS A 89 -3.28 -3.53 3.01
C HIS A 89 -4.16 -4.51 2.23
N GLU A 90 -3.98 -4.62 0.91
CA GLU A 90 -4.72 -5.58 0.08
C GLU A 90 -4.49 -7.04 0.52
N SER A 91 -3.25 -7.39 0.87
CA SER A 91 -2.91 -8.71 1.41
C SER A 91 -3.63 -9.00 2.73
N LEU A 92 -3.69 -8.02 3.64
CA LEU A 92 -4.40 -8.15 4.91
C LEU A 92 -5.92 -8.27 4.70
N VAL A 93 -6.51 -7.46 3.82
CA VAL A 93 -7.94 -7.54 3.48
C VAL A 93 -8.28 -8.90 2.89
N ASN A 94 -7.46 -9.41 1.96
CA ASN A 94 -7.64 -10.74 1.39
C ASN A 94 -7.52 -11.85 2.44
N THR A 95 -6.56 -11.72 3.36
CA THR A 95 -6.40 -12.67 4.47
C THR A 95 -7.64 -12.68 5.37
N MET A 96 -8.19 -11.50 5.69
CA MET A 96 -9.44 -11.35 6.45
C MET A 96 -10.64 -11.97 5.74
N ALA A 97 -10.81 -11.68 4.44
CA ALA A 97 -11.91 -12.24 3.65
C ALA A 97 -11.83 -13.77 3.56
N ASN A 98 -10.62 -14.31 3.37
CA ASN A 98 -10.38 -15.76 3.34
C ASN A 98 -10.66 -16.41 4.69
N GLY A 99 -10.25 -15.78 5.79
CA GLY A 99 -10.56 -16.24 7.14
C GLY A 99 -12.06 -16.30 7.39
N TYR A 100 -12.80 -15.23 7.07
CA TYR A 100 -14.25 -15.19 7.22
C TYR A 100 -14.96 -16.24 6.35
N SER A 101 -14.58 -16.36 5.08
CA SER A 101 -15.15 -17.35 4.16
C SER A 101 -14.93 -18.77 4.66
N SER A 102 -13.71 -19.08 5.13
CA SER A 102 -13.39 -20.40 5.67
C SER A 102 -14.18 -20.73 6.94
N TRP A 103 -14.28 -19.79 7.87
CA TRP A 103 -15.12 -19.94 9.06
C TRP A 103 -16.60 -20.17 8.71
N TYR A 104 -17.17 -19.36 7.81
CA TYR A 104 -18.56 -19.51 7.35
C TYR A 104 -18.81 -20.89 6.72
N ASN A 105 -17.87 -21.39 5.91
CA ASN A 105 -17.96 -22.71 5.29
C ASN A 105 -17.85 -23.85 6.30
N VAL A 106 -17.07 -23.69 7.37
CA VAL A 106 -17.00 -24.67 8.46
C VAL A 106 -18.27 -24.64 9.32
N ALA A 107 -18.77 -23.44 9.65
CA ALA A 107 -19.96 -23.25 10.46
C ALA A 107 -21.26 -23.67 9.77
N SER A 108 -21.35 -23.52 8.44
CA SER A 108 -22.55 -23.85 7.66
C SER A 108 -22.71 -25.34 7.33
N LYS A 109 -21.80 -26.23 7.77
CA LYS A 109 -21.90 -27.68 7.50
C LYS A 109 -23.12 -28.30 8.19
N LYS A 110 -24.23 -28.38 7.45
CA LYS A 110 -25.42 -29.17 7.79
C LYS A 110 -25.06 -30.66 7.92
N GLY A 111 -25.50 -31.30 9.01
CA GLY A 111 -25.46 -32.75 9.16
C GLY A 111 -24.38 -33.33 10.10
N LYS A 112 -23.59 -32.51 10.80
CA LYS A 112 -22.62 -32.98 11.81
C LYS A 112 -23.19 -32.96 13.23
N GLN A 113 -22.73 -33.87 14.08
CA GLN A 113 -23.03 -33.84 15.52
C GLN A 113 -22.41 -32.59 16.16
N MET A 114 -23.09 -32.04 17.18
CA MET A 114 -22.78 -30.74 17.80
C MET A 114 -21.35 -30.64 18.35
N THR A 115 -20.83 -31.73 18.92
CA THR A 115 -19.46 -31.82 19.47
C THR A 115 -18.38 -31.79 18.39
N GLU A 116 -18.59 -32.48 17.26
CA GLU A 116 -17.69 -32.43 16.11
C GLU A 116 -17.69 -31.04 15.48
N MET A 117 -18.86 -30.41 15.41
CA MET A 117 -19.02 -29.05 14.88
C MET A 117 -18.29 -28.01 15.75
N MET A 118 -18.41 -28.11 17.08
CA MET A 118 -17.69 -27.22 18.01
C MET A 118 -16.17 -27.39 17.92
N SER A 119 -15.67 -28.63 17.84
CA SER A 119 -14.23 -28.89 17.72
C SER A 119 -13.65 -28.36 16.40
N MET A 120 -14.40 -28.52 15.30
CA MET A 120 -14.00 -27.96 14.00
C MET A 120 -14.01 -26.43 13.98
N GLN A 121 -14.99 -25.81 14.61
CA GLN A 121 -15.06 -24.35 14.72
C GLN A 121 -13.91 -23.80 15.56
N ALA A 122 -13.56 -24.44 16.69
CA ALA A 122 -12.42 -24.06 17.51
C ALA A 122 -11.08 -24.11 16.74
N ASN A 123 -10.81 -25.22 16.05
CA ASN A 123 -9.59 -25.38 15.25
C ASN A 123 -9.52 -24.34 14.11
N GLU A 124 -10.66 -24.04 13.49
CA GLU A 124 -10.72 -23.07 12.40
C GLU A 124 -10.49 -21.63 12.90
N ILE A 125 -11.05 -21.29 14.06
CA ILE A 125 -10.81 -20.01 14.73
C ILE A 125 -9.33 -19.87 15.09
N GLU A 126 -8.71 -20.90 15.70
CA GLU A 126 -7.29 -20.90 16.03
C GLU A 126 -6.40 -20.68 14.78
N ARG A 127 -6.71 -21.40 13.69
CA ARG A 127 -6.01 -21.23 12.40
C ARG A 127 -6.12 -19.81 11.84
N ILE A 128 -7.31 -19.21 11.93
CA ILE A 128 -7.55 -17.83 11.48
C ILE A 128 -6.74 -16.84 12.33
N PHE A 129 -6.78 -16.98 13.65
CA PHE A 129 -6.01 -16.11 14.56
C PHE A 129 -4.50 -16.24 14.35
N GLN A 130 -3.98 -17.45 14.15
CA GLN A 130 -2.57 -17.65 13.84
C GLN A 130 -2.18 -16.99 12.51
N THR A 131 -3.03 -17.14 11.49
CA THR A 131 -2.80 -16.50 10.17
C THR A 131 -2.74 -14.98 10.30
N PHE A 132 -3.63 -14.37 11.09
CA PHE A 132 -3.59 -12.92 11.35
C PHE A 132 -2.37 -12.52 12.17
N TYR A 133 -2.01 -13.31 13.18
CA TYR A 133 -0.83 -13.03 14.00
C TYR A 133 0.46 -13.04 13.16
N ASP A 134 0.62 -14.03 12.29
CA ASP A 134 1.79 -14.14 11.42
C ASP A 134 1.84 -13.01 10.38
N ALA A 135 0.68 -12.58 9.86
CA ALA A 135 0.58 -11.44 8.95
C ALA A 135 0.87 -10.09 9.63
N LEU A 136 0.49 -9.94 10.91
CA LEU A 136 0.70 -8.71 11.68
C LEU A 136 2.09 -8.64 12.36
N GLY A 137 2.73 -9.79 12.63
CA GLY A 137 4.01 -9.88 13.33
C GLY A 137 5.13 -9.01 12.71
N PRO A 138 5.33 -9.00 11.38
CA PRO A 138 6.32 -8.16 10.71
C PRO A 138 6.09 -6.66 10.91
N LEU A 139 4.84 -6.23 11.14
CA LEU A 139 4.49 -4.81 11.27
C LEU A 139 4.95 -4.21 12.60
N LYS A 140 5.36 -5.04 13.58
CA LYS A 140 5.80 -4.62 14.93
C LYS A 140 4.91 -3.53 15.53
N LEU A 141 3.61 -3.58 15.25
CA LEU A 141 2.68 -2.58 15.73
C LEU A 141 2.62 -2.69 17.26
N PRO A 142 2.81 -1.58 18.00
CA PRO A 142 2.46 -1.58 19.41
C PRO A 142 0.95 -1.70 19.48
N LEU A 143 0.45 -2.94 19.55
CA LEU A 143 -0.94 -3.23 19.83
C LEU A 143 -1.19 -2.80 21.28
N GLN A 144 -1.51 -1.51 21.48
CA GLN A 144 -2.06 -1.08 22.74
C GLN A 144 -3.44 -1.71 22.84
N PRO A 145 -3.71 -2.55 23.85
CA PRO A 145 -5.06 -3.02 24.07
C PRO A 145 -5.95 -1.79 24.24
N THR A 146 -6.99 -1.69 23.41
CA THR A 146 -8.05 -0.71 23.64
C THR A 146 -8.53 -0.94 25.06
N LYS A 147 -8.39 0.09 25.91
CA LYS A 147 -8.99 0.08 27.24
C LYS A 147 -10.49 -0.03 27.05
N TYR A 148 -11.01 -1.25 26.97
CA TYR A 148 -12.41 -1.51 27.21
C TYR A 148 -12.66 -0.99 28.62
N LYS A 149 -13.32 0.16 28.72
CA LYS A 149 -13.97 0.54 29.95
C LYS A 149 -14.99 -0.57 30.20
N GLN A 150 -14.65 -1.47 31.11
CA GLN A 150 -15.65 -2.25 31.81
C GLN A 150 -16.46 -1.19 32.55
N ASP A 151 -17.59 -0.77 31.97
CA ASP A 151 -18.61 -0.11 32.76
C ASP A 151 -19.13 -1.20 33.72
N GLU A 152 -18.52 -1.24 34.91
CA GLU A 152 -19.00 -2.01 36.04
C GLU A 152 -20.43 -1.52 36.37
N ASN A 153 -21.42 -2.39 36.16
CA ASN A 153 -22.73 -2.33 36.80
C ASN A 153 -23.07 -3.72 37.32
#